data_AF-A0AAU0PKL6-F1
#
_entry.id   AF-A0AAU0PKL6-F1
#
_cell.length_a   1.000
_cell.length_b   1.000
_cell.length_c   1.000
_cell.angle_alpha   90.00
_cell.angle_beta   90.00
_cell.angle_gamma   90.00
#
_symmetry.space_group_name_H-M   'P 1'
#
loop_
_entity.id
_entity.type
_entity.pdbx_description
1 polymer ?
#
loop_
_entity_poly.entity_id
_entity_poly.type
_entity_poly.pdbx_seq_one_letter_code
_entity_poly.pdbx_strand_id
1 'polypeptide(L)'
;MKRAFSLIEIIFVIVILGIIVSFAAPKLMDTKDSALVSTLKRDVNTAINSIQSYYLLNQKIEDIKDAINIGDTNWDIEKLKMSDKNSCIKLEIKKNQNIVSIDLQVDSTKDTTICKKIRDSGLVSKVYEVY
;
A
#
# COMPACT_ATOMS: atom_id res chain seq x y z
N MET A 1 2.40 -35.27 -42.00
CA MET A 1 3.50 -35.50 -41.04
C MET A 1 3.64 -34.25 -40.17
N LYS A 2 3.32 -34.32 -38.88
CA LYS A 2 3.51 -33.18 -37.96
C LYS A 2 5.00 -33.09 -37.65
N ARG A 3 5.64 -31.95 -37.97
CA ARG A 3 7.03 -31.69 -37.56
C ARG A 3 7.02 -31.40 -36.07
N ALA A 4 7.64 -32.27 -35.29
CA ALA A 4 7.96 -31.98 -33.90
C ALA A 4 9.19 -31.08 -33.86
N PHE A 5 9.22 -30.14 -32.91
CA PHE A 5 10.42 -29.34 -32.63
C PHE A 5 11.57 -30.25 -32.19
N SER A 6 12.78 -29.91 -32.61
CA SER A 6 13.99 -30.60 -32.16
C SER A 6 14.26 -30.29 -30.70
N LEU A 7 14.78 -31.27 -29.97
CA LEU A 7 15.19 -31.10 -28.57
C LEU A 7 16.14 -29.90 -28.40
N ILE A 8 17.04 -29.70 -29.35
CA ILE A 8 18.01 -28.59 -29.31
C ILE A 8 17.35 -27.22 -29.48
N GLU A 9 16.28 -27.13 -30.29
CA GLU A 9 15.54 -25.88 -30.48
C GLU A 9 14.84 -25.46 -29.19
N ILE A 10 14.25 -26.43 -28.47
CA ILE A 10 13.59 -26.17 -27.19
C ILE A 10 14.59 -25.68 -26.15
N ILE A 11 15.76 -26.31 -26.05
CA ILE A 11 16.81 -25.90 -25.10
C ILE A 11 17.28 -24.48 -25.41
N PHE A 12 17.55 -24.16 -26.68
CA PHE A 12 18.00 -22.83 -27.07
C PHE A 12 16.98 -21.73 -26.70
N VAL A 13 15.69 -22.00 -26.91
CA VAL A 13 14.60 -21.07 -26.54
C VAL A 13 14.56 -20.85 -25.03
N ILE A 14 14.64 -21.90 -24.22
CA ILE A 14 14.62 -21.77 -22.75
C ILE A 14 15.83 -20.99 -22.24
N VAL A 15 17.02 -21.22 -22.80
CA VAL A 15 18.23 -20.49 -22.42
C VAL A 15 18.09 -18.99 -22.72
N ILE A 16 17.60 -18.63 -23.90
CA ILE A 16 17.37 -17.21 -24.26
C ILE A 16 16.33 -16.58 -23.31
N LEU A 17 15.20 -17.25 -23.08
CA LEU A 17 14.17 -16.76 -22.17
C LEU A 17 14.72 -16.60 -20.74
N GLY A 18 15.57 -17.51 -20.28
CA GLY A 18 16.22 -17.42 -18.97
C GLY A 18 17.08 -16.17 -18.82
N ILE A 19 17.89 -15.83 -19.83
CA ILE A 19 18.71 -14.62 -19.82
C ILE A 19 17.84 -13.37 -19.77
N ILE A 20 16.79 -13.30 -20.62
CA ILE A 20 15.89 -12.14 -20.65
C ILE A 20 15.18 -11.96 -19.31
N VAL A 21 14.64 -13.04 -18.74
CA VAL A 21 13.92 -13.02 -17.45
C VAL A 21 14.84 -12.57 -16.32
N SER A 22 16.12 -12.97 -16.31
CA SER A 22 17.08 -12.57 -15.28
C SER A 22 17.24 -11.04 -15.18
N PHE A 23 17.16 -10.32 -16.30
CA PHE A 23 17.25 -8.85 -16.30
C PHE A 23 15.89 -8.17 -16.15
N ALA A 24 14.83 -8.75 -16.73
CA ALA A 24 13.50 -8.16 -16.71
C ALA A 24 12.80 -8.30 -15.36
N ALA A 25 12.93 -9.45 -14.69
CA ALA A 25 12.20 -9.74 -13.45
C ALA A 25 12.51 -8.76 -12.30
N PRO A 26 13.78 -8.43 -11.98
CA PRO A 26 14.08 -7.47 -10.90
C PRO A 26 13.45 -6.10 -11.15
N LYS A 27 13.52 -5.60 -12.39
CA LYS A 27 12.96 -4.30 -12.76
C LYS A 27 11.43 -4.28 -12.67
N LEU A 28 10.77 -5.37 -13.04
CA LEU A 28 9.32 -5.50 -12.91
C LEU A 28 8.89 -5.55 -11.44
N MET A 29 9.63 -6.23 -10.58
CA MET A 29 9.36 -6.26 -9.13
C MET A 29 9.51 -4.85 -8.53
N ASP A 30 10.60 -4.15 -8.87
CA ASP A 30 10.85 -2.79 -8.39
C ASP A 30 9.78 -1.79 -8.83
N THR A 31 9.31 -1.91 -10.07
CA THR A 31 8.21 -1.10 -10.62
C THR A 31 6.88 -1.39 -9.90
N LYS A 32 6.58 -2.66 -9.62
CA LYS A 32 5.37 -3.06 -8.87
C LYS A 32 5.38 -2.48 -7.46
N ASP A 33 6.50 -2.59 -6.76
CA ASP A 33 6.65 -1.99 -5.43
C ASP A 33 6.43 -0.48 -5.46
N SER A 34 7.03 0.21 -6.45
CA SER A 34 6.91 1.67 -6.57
C SER A 34 5.46 2.11 -6.85
N ALA A 35 4.73 1.34 -7.68
CA ALA A 35 3.31 1.57 -7.93
C ALA A 35 2.46 1.32 -6.67
N LEU A 36 2.79 0.28 -5.90
CA LEU A 36 2.14 0.01 -4.62
C LEU A 36 2.34 1.17 -3.64
N VAL A 37 3.59 1.64 -3.48
CA VAL A 37 3.92 2.78 -2.61
C VAL A 37 3.15 4.04 -3.01
N SER A 38 3.10 4.36 -4.30
CA SER A 38 2.33 5.51 -4.79
C SER A 38 0.84 5.37 -4.53
N THR A 39 0.29 4.15 -4.62
CA THR A 39 -1.11 3.86 -4.33
C THR A 39 -1.40 4.04 -2.84
N LEU A 40 -0.58 3.43 -1.97
CA LEU A 40 -0.71 3.55 -0.52
C LEU A 40 -0.64 5.02 -0.07
N LYS A 41 0.28 5.81 -0.63
CA LYS A 41 0.39 7.24 -0.33
C LYS A 41 -0.85 8.02 -0.73
N ARG A 42 -1.40 7.75 -1.92
CA ARG A 42 -2.65 8.38 -2.38
C ARG A 42 -3.84 7.99 -1.50
N ASP A 43 -3.91 6.72 -1.13
CA ASP A 43 -4.99 6.16 -0.32
C ASP A 43 -4.97 6.75 1.10
N VAL A 44 -3.79 6.88 1.73
CA VAL A 44 -3.63 7.55 3.04
C VAL A 44 -4.11 8.99 2.99
N ASN A 45 -3.67 9.77 1.99
CA ASN A 45 -4.08 11.17 1.87
C ASN A 45 -5.59 11.31 1.64
N THR A 46 -6.15 10.44 0.79
CA THR A 46 -7.60 10.37 0.55
C THR A 46 -8.32 10.01 1.84
N ALA A 47 -7.85 9.00 2.57
CA ALA A 47 -8.45 8.57 3.82
C ALA A 47 -8.48 9.69 4.86
N ILE A 48 -7.36 10.39 5.07
CA ILE A 48 -7.29 11.52 6.01
C ILE A 48 -8.32 12.59 5.63
N ASN A 49 -8.33 13.04 4.38
CA ASN A 49 -9.23 14.10 3.92
C ASN A 49 -10.71 13.69 4.00
N SER A 50 -11.03 12.44 3.65
CA SER A 50 -12.39 11.91 3.69
C SER A 50 -12.89 11.72 5.12
N ILE A 51 -12.04 11.22 6.02
CA ILE A 51 -12.36 11.10 7.45
C ILE A 51 -12.60 12.49 8.05
N GLN A 52 -11.75 13.47 7.74
CA GLN A 52 -11.95 14.87 8.18
C GLN A 52 -13.27 15.44 7.66
N SER A 53 -13.55 15.30 6.38
CA SER A 53 -14.79 15.80 5.76
C SER A 53 -16.03 15.12 6.34
N TYR A 54 -15.97 13.80 6.54
CA TYR A 54 -17.08 13.04 7.13
C TYR A 54 -17.36 13.47 8.58
N TYR A 55 -16.31 13.68 9.37
CA TYR A 55 -16.47 14.14 10.75
C TYR A 55 -17.08 15.54 10.83
N LEU A 56 -16.66 16.46 9.96
CA LEU A 56 -17.22 17.82 9.93
C LEU A 56 -18.72 17.83 9.64
N LEU A 57 -19.21 16.89 8.82
CA LEU A 57 -20.62 16.80 8.47
C LEU A 57 -21.47 16.04 9.49
N ASN A 58 -20.93 14.96 10.06
CA ASN A 58 -21.70 14.04 10.92
C ASN A 58 -21.41 14.21 12.41
N GLN A 59 -20.34 14.92 12.78
CA GLN A 59 -19.81 15.08 14.15
C GLN A 59 -19.49 13.77 14.87
N LYS A 60 -19.49 12.64 14.15
CA LYS A 60 -19.20 11.31 14.65
C LYS A 60 -18.51 10.49 13.57
N ILE A 61 -17.68 9.55 14.00
CA ILE A 61 -17.10 8.48 13.17
C ILE A 61 -17.15 7.20 13.98
N GLU A 62 -17.81 6.16 13.48
CA GLU A 62 -17.87 4.84 14.12
C GLU A 62 -17.07 3.81 13.32
N ASP A 63 -17.12 3.92 11.99
CA ASP A 63 -16.34 3.12 11.05
C ASP A 63 -15.65 4.02 10.01
N ILE A 64 -14.39 3.72 9.68
CA ILE A 64 -13.65 4.33 8.59
C ILE A 64 -14.34 4.06 7.25
N LYS A 65 -15.00 2.90 7.10
CA LYS A 65 -15.74 2.52 5.88
C LYS A 65 -16.95 3.42 5.62
N ASP A 66 -17.45 4.13 6.62
CA ASP A 66 -18.53 5.11 6.43
C ASP A 66 -18.02 6.39 5.73
N ALA A 67 -16.74 6.71 5.94
CA ALA A 67 -16.11 7.91 5.39
C ALA A 67 -15.42 7.65 4.05
N ILE A 68 -14.94 6.42 3.81
CA ILE A 68 -14.05 6.11 2.69
C ILE A 68 -14.46 4.80 2.00
N ASN A 69 -14.34 4.75 0.68
CA ASN A 69 -14.44 3.50 -0.08
C ASN A 69 -13.08 3.19 -0.70
N ILE A 70 -12.22 2.51 0.07
CA ILE A 70 -10.91 2.03 -0.38
C ILE A 70 -10.97 0.52 -0.46
N GLY A 71 -10.42 -0.07 -1.52
CA GLY A 71 -10.44 -1.51 -1.72
C GLY A 71 -9.60 -2.26 -0.68
N ASP A 72 -10.10 -3.39 -0.19
CA ASP A 72 -9.43 -4.29 0.76
C ASP A 72 -8.22 -5.05 0.15
N THR A 73 -7.77 -4.66 -1.05
CA THR A 73 -6.65 -5.31 -1.75
C THR A 73 -5.32 -5.05 -1.05
N ASN A 74 -5.06 -3.81 -0.63
CA ASN A 74 -3.80 -3.40 -0.02
C ASN A 74 -3.91 -3.13 1.49
N TRP A 75 -5.14 -3.08 2.00
CA TRP A 75 -5.47 -2.60 3.33
C TRP A 75 -6.25 -3.65 4.10
N ASP A 76 -5.94 -3.79 5.39
CA ASP A 76 -6.74 -4.45 6.39
C ASP A 76 -7.45 -3.34 7.19
N ILE A 77 -8.77 -3.24 7.00
CA ILE A 77 -9.59 -2.18 7.60
C ILE A 77 -10.44 -2.78 8.72
N GLU A 78 -10.15 -2.37 9.94
CA GLU A 78 -11.02 -2.49 11.10
C GLU A 78 -11.73 -1.16 11.34
N LYS A 79 -12.78 -1.15 12.17
CA LYS A 79 -13.65 0.02 12.39
C LYS A 79 -12.92 1.36 12.46
N LEU A 80 -11.95 1.51 13.36
CA LEU A 80 -11.20 2.78 13.54
C LEU A 80 -9.72 2.64 13.21
N LYS A 81 -9.33 1.54 12.54
CA LYS A 81 -7.93 1.23 12.24
C LYS A 81 -7.79 0.73 10.81
N MET A 82 -6.86 1.30 10.08
CA MET A 82 -6.49 0.84 8.74
C MET A 82 -4.99 0.53 8.74
N SER A 83 -4.64 -0.73 8.51
CA SER A 83 -3.24 -1.17 8.37
C SER A 83 -2.99 -1.61 6.94
N ASP A 84 -1.82 -1.32 6.39
CA ASP A 84 -1.45 -1.95 5.12
C ASP A 84 -1.08 -3.43 5.34
N LYS A 85 -1.22 -4.25 4.29
CA LYS A 85 -0.90 -5.68 4.37
C LYS A 85 0.58 -6.00 4.59
N ASN A 86 1.49 -5.07 4.30
CA ASN A 86 2.91 -5.24 4.62
C ASN A 86 3.23 -4.78 6.05
N SER A 87 2.22 -4.29 6.79
CA SER A 87 2.34 -3.82 8.16
C SER A 87 3.45 -2.78 8.35
N CYS A 88 3.60 -1.90 7.36
CA CYS A 88 4.50 -0.74 7.35
C CYS A 88 3.77 0.57 7.73
N ILE A 89 2.46 0.66 7.54
CA ILE A 89 1.62 1.85 7.73
C ILE A 89 0.39 1.44 8.54
N LYS A 90 0.09 2.21 9.58
CA LYS A 90 -1.13 2.10 10.38
C LYS A 90 -1.76 3.47 10.52
N LEU A 91 -3.05 3.57 10.30
CA LEU A 91 -3.85 4.77 10.50
C LEU A 91 -4.90 4.44 11.55
N GLU A 92 -4.90 5.14 12.67
CA GLU A 92 -5.84 4.93 13.77
C GLU A 92 -6.57 6.23 14.12
N ILE A 93 -7.89 6.16 14.28
CA ILE A 93 -8.68 7.28 14.77
C ILE A 93 -8.75 7.20 16.30
N LYS A 94 -8.13 8.16 16.98
CA LYS A 94 -8.16 8.31 18.44
C LYS A 94 -9.18 9.36 18.84
N LYS A 95 -10.08 8.98 19.75
CA LYS A 95 -11.07 9.88 20.36
C LYS A 95 -10.66 10.17 21.79
N ASN A 96 -10.21 11.39 22.07
CA ASN A 96 -9.88 11.84 23.41
C ASN A 96 -10.87 12.92 23.86
N GLN A 97 -11.85 12.52 24.67
CA GLN A 97 -12.92 13.39 25.18
C GLN A 97 -13.63 14.17 24.07
N ASN A 98 -13.14 15.39 23.74
CA ASN A 98 -13.70 16.27 22.72
C ASN A 98 -12.84 16.41 21.45
N ILE A 99 -11.62 15.85 21.44
CA ILE A 99 -10.69 15.94 20.30
C ILE A 99 -10.67 14.61 19.58
N VAL A 100 -10.94 14.64 18.29
CA VAL A 100 -10.77 13.49 17.39
C VAL A 100 -9.50 13.73 16.59
N SER A 101 -8.59 12.75 16.60
CA SER A 101 -7.32 12.81 15.91
C SER A 101 -7.10 11.56 15.08
N ILE A 102 -6.45 11.72 13.93
CA ILE A 102 -6.01 10.64 13.06
C ILE A 102 -4.51 10.46 13.27
N ASP A 103 -4.12 9.34 13.85
CA ASP A 103 -2.73 8.97 14.08
C ASP A 103 -2.24 8.08 12.93
N LEU A 104 -1.41 8.65 12.05
CA LEU A 104 -0.67 7.90 11.04
C LEU A 104 0.66 7.47 11.64
N GLN A 105 0.90 6.16 11.70
CA GLN A 105 2.14 5.55 12.13
C GLN A 105 2.78 4.81 10.96
N VAL A 106 4.00 5.21 10.62
CA VAL A 106 4.86 4.49 9.67
C VAL A 106 5.92 3.74 10.48
N ASP A 107 5.97 2.42 10.31
CA ASP A 107 6.92 1.54 11.00
C ASP A 107 8.36 1.85 10.55
N SER A 108 9.17 2.31 11.48
CA SER A 108 10.58 2.65 11.26
C SER A 108 11.54 1.48 11.53
N THR A 109 11.04 0.41 12.15
CA THR A 109 11.84 -0.74 12.62
C THR A 109 11.92 -1.86 11.58
N LYS A 110 10.95 -1.94 10.68
CA LYS A 110 10.94 -2.93 9.59
C LYS A 110 11.75 -2.46 8.40
N ASP A 111 12.78 -3.22 8.09
CA ASP A 111 13.73 -2.93 7.01
C ASP A 111 13.49 -3.69 5.71
N THR A 112 12.24 -4.10 5.46
CA THR A 112 11.84 -4.66 4.17
C THR A 112 11.99 -3.61 3.05
N THR A 113 12.27 -4.07 1.84
CA THR A 113 12.44 -3.19 0.66
C THR A 113 11.24 -2.26 0.45
N ILE A 114 10.03 -2.76 0.70
CA ILE A 114 8.79 -1.98 0.55
C ILE A 114 8.64 -0.93 1.65
N CYS A 115 8.88 -1.25 2.93
CA CYS A 115 8.77 -0.26 4.02
C CYS A 115 9.84 0.86 3.88
N LYS A 116 11.02 0.54 3.35
CA LYS A 116 12.05 1.55 3.00
C LYS A 116 11.53 2.52 1.93
N LYS A 117 11.02 2.00 0.81
CA LYS A 117 10.43 2.84 -0.25
C LYS A 117 9.25 3.68 0.23
N ILE A 118 8.42 3.17 1.14
CA ILE A 118 7.34 3.94 1.78
C ILE A 118 7.91 5.16 2.51
N ARG A 119 8.95 4.98 3.34
CA ARG A 119 9.62 6.07 4.05
C ARG A 119 10.24 7.08 3.07
N ASP A 120 10.93 6.59 2.05
CA ASP A 120 11.57 7.42 1.02
C ASP A 120 10.55 8.21 0.18
N SER A 121 9.30 7.74 0.11
CA SER A 121 8.21 8.44 -0.59
C SER A 121 7.75 9.71 0.14
N GLY A 122 8.22 9.96 1.36
CA GLY A 122 7.85 11.11 2.19
C GLY A 122 6.60 10.88 3.05
N LEU A 123 6.11 9.64 3.17
CA LEU A 123 5.14 9.28 4.20
C LEU A 123 5.88 9.18 5.54
N VAL A 124 5.45 10.01 6.49
CA VAL A 124 6.01 10.06 7.84
C VAL A 124 4.89 9.90 8.86
N SER A 125 5.23 9.36 10.03
CA SER A 125 4.28 9.30 11.13
C SER A 125 3.85 10.70 11.53
N LYS A 126 2.54 10.95 11.53
CA LYS A 126 1.98 12.26 11.85
C LYS A 126 0.58 12.11 12.43
N VAL A 127 0.30 12.93 13.44
CA VAL A 127 -1.04 13.08 14.00
C VAL A 127 -1.71 14.26 13.30
N TYR A 128 -2.93 14.04 12.82
CA TYR A 128 -3.78 15.05 12.20
C TYR A 128 -4.99 15.29 13.10
N GLU A 129 -5.20 16.53 13.48
CA GLU A 129 -6.44 16.91 14.16
C GLU A 129 -7.58 16.93 13.14
N VAL A 130 -8.73 16.39 13.56
CA VAL A 130 -9.93 16.33 12.73
C VAL A 130 -10.76 17.60 12.89
N TYR A 131 -10.68 18.24 14.06
CA TYR A 131 -11.15 19.58 14.38
C TYR A 131 -10.50 20.07 15.68
#